data_AF-A0A3D2AA67-F1
#
_entry.id   AF-A0A3D2AA67-F1
#
_cell.length_a   1.000
_cell.length_b   1.000
_cell.length_c   1.000
_cell.angle_alpha   90.00
_cell.angle_beta   90.00
_cell.angle_gamma   90.00
#
_symmetry.space_group_name_H-M   'P 1'
#
loop_
_entity.id
_entity.type
_entity.pdbx_description
1 polymer ?
#
loop_
_entity_poly.entity_id
_entity_poly.type
_entity_poly.pdbx_seq_one_letter_code
_entity_poly.pdbx_strand_id
1 'polypeptide(L)'
;MKDNLKDIGIFGRRHYDYLRKNKPTVINVMRMKGTLNDYLKSVNEQAEEMLFQLVKQLAKQEGVTEELKRRDQMAWVGMMNNIRDRAEEIVKSKVLFV
;
A
#
# COMPACT_ATOMS: atom_id res chain seq x y z
N MET A 1 11.63 -23.35 7.01
CA MET A 1 11.93 -22.39 5.92
C MET A 1 11.60 -20.99 6.42
N LYS A 2 12.50 -20.01 6.25
CA LYS A 2 12.16 -18.60 6.41
C LYS A 2 11.58 -18.13 5.07
N ASP A 3 10.39 -17.53 5.08
CA ASP A 3 9.83 -16.97 3.85
C ASP A 3 10.73 -15.83 3.36
N ASN A 4 11.12 -15.87 2.09
CA ASN A 4 11.94 -14.82 1.50
C ASN A 4 11.06 -13.65 1.07
N LEU A 5 10.83 -12.71 1.98
CA LEU A 5 10.01 -11.52 1.74
C LEU A 5 10.82 -10.31 1.23
N LYS A 6 12.10 -10.49 0.89
CA LYS A 6 12.99 -9.38 0.50
C LYS A 6 12.52 -8.67 -0.78
N ASP A 7 11.93 -9.43 -1.70
CA ASP A 7 11.47 -8.94 -3.00
C ASP A 7 9.99 -8.51 -3.00
N ILE A 8 9.33 -8.52 -1.84
CA ILE A 8 7.93 -8.10 -1.69
C ILE A 8 7.89 -6.69 -1.12
N GLY A 9 7.13 -5.79 -1.73
CA GLY A 9 7.00 -4.40 -1.27
C GLY A 9 6.35 -4.25 0.12
N ILE A 10 6.24 -3.00 0.58
CA ILE A 10 5.80 -2.69 1.96
C ILE A 10 4.38 -3.20 2.22
N PHE A 11 3.47 -3.05 1.26
CA PHE A 11 2.07 -3.47 1.41
C PHE A 11 1.95 -5.00 1.48
N GLY A 12 2.64 -5.72 0.61
CA GLY A 12 2.66 -7.18 0.65
C GLY A 12 3.21 -7.72 1.98
N ARG A 13 4.28 -7.10 2.52
CA ARG A 13 4.82 -7.46 3.84
C ARG A 13 3.85 -7.17 4.99
N ARG A 14 3.20 -6.00 4.98
CA ARG A 14 2.17 -5.66 5.98
C ARG A 14 0.99 -6.63 5.93
N HIS A 15 0.56 -7.02 4.73
CA HIS A 15 -0.50 -8.01 4.56
C HIS A 15 -0.08 -9.40 5.08
N TYR A 16 1.15 -9.82 4.79
CA TYR A 16 1.71 -11.05 5.35
C TYR A 16 1.70 -11.04 6.89
N ASP A 17 2.11 -9.94 7.52
CA ASP A 17 2.07 -9.81 8.99
C ASP A 17 0.65 -9.90 9.54
N TYR A 18 -0.33 -9.32 8.85
CA TYR A 18 -1.74 -9.46 9.19
C TYR A 18 -2.22 -10.91 9.08
N LEU A 19 -1.95 -11.57 7.95
CA LEU A 19 -2.32 -12.98 7.75
C LEU A 19 -1.62 -13.90 8.76
N ARG A 20 -0.38 -13.60 9.14
CA ARG A 20 0.37 -14.39 10.11
C ARG A 20 -0.26 -14.33 11.50
N LYS A 21 -0.79 -13.16 11.88
CA LYS A 21 -1.45 -12.95 13.18
C LYS A 21 -2.88 -13.48 13.20
N ASN A 22 -3.63 -13.31 12.11
CA ASN A 22 -5.08 -13.54 12.11
C ASN A 22 -5.51 -14.81 11.37
N LYS A 23 -4.74 -15.24 10.37
CA LYS A 23 -5.09 -16.33 9.43
C LYS A 23 -3.88 -17.23 9.10
N PRO A 24 -3.16 -17.80 10.10
CA PRO A 24 -1.92 -18.55 9.85
C PRO A 24 -2.11 -19.79 8.96
N THR A 25 -3.29 -20.41 8.98
CA THR A 25 -3.63 -21.56 8.12
C THR A 25 -3.57 -21.20 6.64
N VAL A 26 -4.00 -20.00 6.26
CA VAL A 26 -3.98 -19.53 4.86
C VAL A 26 -2.56 -19.48 4.34
N ILE A 27 -1.64 -18.91 5.13
CA ILE A 27 -0.21 -18.86 4.79
C ILE A 27 0.35 -20.27 4.65
N ASN A 28 0.05 -21.18 5.58
CA ASN A 28 0.58 -22.55 5.50
C ASN A 28 0.11 -23.29 4.24
N VAL A 29 -1.16 -23.14 3.86
CA VAL A 29 -1.68 -23.72 2.61
C VAL A 29 -0.98 -23.11 1.40
N MET A 30 -0.81 -21.79 1.35
CA MET A 30 -0.09 -21.13 0.25
C MET A 30 1.38 -21.54 0.18
N ARG A 31 2.05 -21.73 1.33
CA ARG A 31 3.42 -22.26 1.40
C ARG A 31 3.50 -23.66 0.83
N MET A 32 2.59 -24.56 1.23
CA MET A 32 2.54 -25.94 0.71
C MET A 32 2.32 -25.97 -0.80
N LYS A 33 1.52 -25.02 -1.32
CA LYS A 33 1.26 -24.87 -2.76
C LYS A 33 2.35 -24.11 -3.51
N GLY A 34 3.31 -23.50 -2.83
CA GLY A 34 4.34 -22.65 -3.43
C GLY A 34 3.84 -21.30 -3.96
N THR A 35 2.60 -20.90 -3.68
CA THR A 35 1.96 -19.70 -4.26
C THR A 35 2.07 -18.44 -3.40
N LEU A 36 2.65 -18.54 -2.20
CA LEU A 36 2.67 -17.44 -1.22
C LEU A 36 3.34 -16.17 -1.77
N ASN A 37 4.50 -16.30 -2.43
CA ASN A 37 5.25 -15.13 -2.89
C ASN A 37 4.52 -14.38 -4.01
N ASP A 38 3.97 -15.09 -4.99
CA ASP A 38 3.24 -14.49 -6.10
C ASP A 38 1.96 -13.82 -5.62
N TYR A 39 1.27 -14.44 -4.66
CA TYR A 39 0.12 -13.83 -4.00
C TYR A 39 0.48 -12.50 -3.31
N LEU A 40 1.56 -12.49 -2.50
CA LEU A 40 1.98 -11.28 -1.80
C LEU A 40 2.48 -10.18 -2.75
N LYS A 41 3.10 -10.54 -3.87
CA LYS A 41 3.47 -9.58 -4.94
C LYS A 41 2.23 -8.96 -5.58
N SER A 42 1.24 -9.79 -5.95
CA SER A 42 -0.02 -9.30 -6.53
C SER A 42 -0.77 -8.36 -5.57
N VAL A 43 -0.84 -8.71 -4.28
CA VAL A 43 -1.42 -7.83 -3.24
C VAL A 43 -0.65 -6.51 -3.13
N ASN A 44 0.69 -6.56 -3.21
CA ASN A 44 1.51 -5.37 -3.16
C ASN A 44 1.26 -4.45 -4.36
N GLU A 45 1.28 -5.01 -5.58
CA GLU A 45 1.02 -4.28 -6.82
C GLU A 45 -0.36 -3.62 -6.80
N GLN A 46 -1.40 -4.36 -6.38
CA GLN A 46 -2.75 -3.82 -6.24
C GLN A 46 -2.82 -2.66 -5.23
N ALA A 47 -2.14 -2.80 -4.09
CA ALA A 47 -2.11 -1.76 -3.06
C ALA A 47 -1.39 -0.49 -3.55
N GLU A 48 -0.26 -0.64 -4.26
CA GLU A 48 0.51 0.47 -4.83
C GLU A 48 -0.26 1.19 -5.94
N GLU A 49 -0.92 0.44 -6.82
CA GLU A 49 -1.77 1.03 -7.86
C GLU A 49 -2.93 1.82 -7.24
N MET A 50 -3.62 1.24 -6.25
CA MET A 50 -4.72 1.94 -5.58
C MET A 50 -4.23 3.19 -4.85
N LEU A 51 -3.09 3.12 -4.16
CA LEU A 51 -2.48 4.27 -3.51
C LEU A 51 -2.21 5.39 -4.52
N PHE A 52 -1.58 5.06 -5.65
CA PHE A 52 -1.26 6.02 -6.69
C PHE A 52 -2.50 6.70 -7.25
N GLN A 53 -3.56 5.93 -7.55
CA GLN A 53 -4.83 6.49 -8.03
C GLN A 53 -5.50 7.40 -7.00
N LEU A 54 -5.53 6.99 -5.72
CA LEU A 54 -6.12 7.79 -4.64
C LEU A 54 -5.38 9.09 -4.42
N VAL A 55 -4.04 9.06 -4.39
CA VAL A 55 -3.22 10.28 -4.25
C VAL A 55 -3.49 11.23 -5.40
N LYS A 56 -3.54 10.74 -6.64
CA LYS A 56 -3.84 11.57 -7.82
C LYS A 56 -5.24 12.18 -7.77
N GLN A 57 -6.23 11.41 -7.33
CA GLN A 57 -7.61 11.87 -7.21
C GLN A 57 -7.74 12.95 -6.12
N LEU A 58 -7.20 12.71 -4.93
CA LEU A 58 -7.24 13.65 -3.81
C LEU A 58 -6.47 14.93 -4.12
N ALA A 59 -5.28 14.83 -4.72
CA ALA A 59 -4.52 16.02 -5.14
C ALA A 59 -5.29 16.87 -6.15
N LYS A 60 -5.99 16.24 -7.09
CA LYS A 60 -6.87 16.95 -8.04
C LYS A 60 -8.06 17.60 -7.34
N GLN A 61 -8.69 16.91 -6.39
CA GLN A 61 -9.83 17.43 -5.63
C GLN A 61 -9.46 18.61 -4.73
N GLU A 62 -8.28 18.57 -4.12
CA GLU A 62 -7.80 19.59 -3.18
C GLU A 62 -6.99 20.71 -3.85
N GLY A 63 -6.87 20.70 -5.18
CA GLY A 63 -6.17 21.74 -5.93
C GLY A 63 -4.66 21.79 -5.66
N VAL A 64 -4.05 20.66 -5.32
CA VAL A 64 -2.60 20.56 -5.09
C VAL A 64 -1.90 20.50 -6.44
N THR A 65 -1.51 21.65 -6.97
CA THR A 65 -0.92 21.78 -8.32
C THR A 65 0.56 22.16 -8.31
N GLU A 66 1.20 22.09 -9.48
CA GLU A 66 2.58 22.56 -9.64
C GLU A 66 2.69 24.10 -9.50
N GLU A 67 1.61 24.86 -9.73
CA GLU A 67 1.56 26.29 -9.42
C GLU A 67 1.70 26.53 -7.91
N LEU A 68 0.97 25.76 -7.08
CA LEU A 68 1.09 25.81 -5.63
C LEU A 68 2.52 25.48 -5.21
N LYS A 69 3.12 24.45 -5.78
CA LYS A 69 4.51 24.06 -5.51
C LYS A 69 5.53 25.15 -5.84
N ARG A 70 5.33 25.89 -6.94
CA ARG A 70 6.18 27.03 -7.33
C ARG A 70 6.03 28.23 -6.38
N ARG A 71 4.80 28.49 -5.92
CA ARG A 71 4.49 29.63 -5.05
C ARG A 71 4.87 29.37 -3.59
N ASP A 72 4.60 28.15 -3.11
CA ASP A 72 4.80 27.72 -1.73
C ASP A 72 5.08 26.21 -1.69
N GLN A 73 6.35 25.86 -1.80
CA GLN A 73 6.80 24.47 -1.80
C GLN A 73 6.50 23.76 -0.48
N MET A 74 6.56 24.47 0.66
CA MET A 74 6.34 23.86 1.98
C MET A 74 4.86 23.53 2.18
N ALA A 75 3.96 24.43 1.80
CA ALA A 75 2.53 24.13 1.79
C ALA A 75 2.20 22.96 0.86
N TRP A 76 2.79 22.92 -0.34
CA TRP A 76 2.60 21.81 -1.28
C TRP A 76 3.05 20.47 -0.70
N VAL A 77 4.24 20.40 -0.08
CA VAL A 77 4.74 19.18 0.58
C VAL A 77 3.82 18.76 1.72
N GLY A 78 3.37 19.71 2.54
CA GLY A 78 2.44 19.45 3.64
C GLY A 78 1.12 18.83 3.17
N MET A 79 0.52 19.40 2.11
CA MET A 79 -0.72 18.88 1.53
C MET A 79 -0.52 17.50 0.88
N MET A 80 0.56 17.31 0.10
CA MET A 80 0.86 16.01 -0.50
C MET A 80 1.09 14.92 0.54
N ASN A 81 1.74 15.25 1.66
CA ASN A 81 1.91 14.30 2.78
C ASN A 81 0.56 13.94 3.40
N ASN A 82 -0.30 14.92 3.70
CA ASN A 82 -1.64 14.66 4.24
C ASN A 82 -2.48 13.77 3.31
N ILE A 83 -2.45 14.05 2.01
CA ILE A 83 -3.14 13.26 0.99
C ILE A 83 -2.61 11.83 0.97
N ARG A 84 -1.29 11.65 0.96
CA ARG A 84 -0.67 10.32 0.99
C ARG A 84 -1.07 9.54 2.23
N ASP A 85 -1.04 10.17 3.40
CA ASP A 85 -1.39 9.52 4.66
C ASP A 85 -2.85 9.03 4.64
N ARG A 86 -3.78 9.88 4.18
CA ARG A 86 -5.19 9.50 4.02
C ARG A 86 -5.39 8.39 3.00
N ALA A 87 -4.68 8.45 1.86
CA ALA A 87 -4.72 7.42 0.84
C ALA A 87 -4.17 6.07 1.37
N GLU A 88 -3.08 6.10 2.14
CA GLU A 88 -2.53 4.90 2.79
C GLU A 88 -3.52 4.26 3.75
N GLU A 89 -4.25 5.04 4.56
CA GLU A 89 -5.27 4.49 5.46
C GLU A 89 -6.40 3.79 4.71
N ILE A 90 -6.87 4.37 3.60
CA ILE A 90 -7.88 3.74 2.73
C ILE A 90 -7.35 2.43 2.13
N VAL A 91 -6.07 2.41 1.72
CA VAL A 91 -5.43 1.19 1.18
C VAL A 91 -5.30 0.11 2.23
N LYS A 92 -4.86 0.46 3.45
CA LYS A 92 -4.76 -0.49 4.57
C LYS A 92 -6.11 -1.15 4.85
N SER A 93 -7.19 -0.36 4.92
CA SER A 93 -8.52 -0.90 5.21
C SER A 93 -9.07 -1.80 4.11
N LYS A 94 -8.79 -1.50 2.83
CA LYS A 94 -9.35 -2.23 1.69
C LYS A 94 -8.55 -3.44 1.25
N VAL A 95 -7.22 -3.40 1.39
CA VAL A 95 -6.33 -4.41 0.80
C VAL A 95 -5.63 -5.24 1.89
N LEU A 96 -5.22 -4.63 3.00
CA LEU A 96 -4.37 -5.32 3.98
C LEU A 96 -5.14 -6.11 5.03
N PHE A 97 -6.35 -5.69 5.41
CA PHE A 97 -7.11 -6.27 6.53
C PHE A 97 -8.32 -7.11 6.11
N VAL A 98 -8.32 -7.64 4.88
CA VAL A 98 -9.40 -8.49 4.34
C VAL A 98 -9.36 -9.90 4.93
#